data_AF-A0A350J479-F1
#
_entry.id   AF-A0A350J479-F1
#
_cell.length_a   1.000
_cell.length_b   1.000
_cell.length_c   1.000
_cell.angle_alpha   90.00
_cell.angle_beta   90.00
_cell.angle_gamma   90.00
#
_symmetry.space_group_name_H-M   'P 1'
#
loop_
_entity.id
_entity.type
_entity.pdbx_description
1 polymer ?
#
loop_
_entity_poly.entity_id
_entity_poly.type
_entity_poly.pdbx_seq_one_letter_code
_entity_poly.pdbx_strand_id
1 'polypeptide(L)'
;QRPDNAAALSDISEIRYGTVRAHGDAMLAAIAAAEAVESDNYPPAMLPTGNLEARTALKSMKQAVDHAAKNLKIPEALLGRRRDLEAYLFASDPASQLLGQGWRARILMPVLDPIVSIYQAPSKS
;
A
#
# COMPACT_ATOMS: atom_id res chain seq x y z
N GLN A 1 20.00 7.24 14.78
CA GLN A 1 19.41 8.23 15.72
C GLN A 1 18.79 9.34 14.86
N ARG A 2 17.67 9.95 15.24
CA ARG A 2 17.08 11.04 14.45
C ARG A 2 17.95 12.31 14.64
N PRO A 3 18.25 13.07 13.58
CA PRO A 3 19.10 14.25 13.68
C PRO A 3 18.37 15.39 14.38
N ASP A 4 19.04 16.03 15.34
CA ASP A 4 18.51 17.10 16.17
C ASP A 4 19.22 18.45 15.94
N ASN A 5 20.25 18.46 15.09
CA ASN A 5 21.03 19.64 14.76
C ASN A 5 21.60 19.58 13.33
N ALA A 6 22.12 20.71 12.84
CA ALA A 6 22.64 20.83 11.47
C ALA A 6 23.92 20.00 11.22
N ALA A 7 24.74 19.75 12.23
CA ALA A 7 25.89 18.86 12.11
C ALA A 7 25.44 17.41 11.91
N ALA A 8 24.48 16.95 12.73
CA ALA A 8 23.88 15.63 12.59
C ALA A 8 23.17 15.43 11.24
N LEU A 9 22.56 16.47 10.68
CA LEU A 9 22.02 16.43 9.31
C LEU A 9 23.12 16.32 8.24
N SER A 10 24.25 16.99 8.45
CA SER A 10 25.39 16.97 7.52
C SER A 10 26.16 15.65 7.52
N ASP A 11 26.06 14.88 8.61
CA ASP A 11 26.64 13.55 8.73
C ASP A 11 25.88 12.48 7.93
N ILE A 12 24.67 12.79 7.43
CA ILE A 12 23.86 11.89 6.61
C ILE A 12 24.35 11.96 5.16
N SER A 13 24.99 10.89 4.70
CA SER A 13 25.70 10.85 3.40
C SER A 13 24.81 11.15 2.18
N GLU A 14 23.51 10.88 2.29
CA GLU A 14 22.49 11.07 1.28
C GLU A 14 22.01 12.52 1.18
N ILE A 15 22.28 13.34 2.21
CA ILE A 15 21.89 14.75 2.25
C ILE A 15 23.08 15.62 1.84
N ARG A 16 22.94 16.33 0.72
CA ARG A 16 23.98 17.24 0.24
C ARG A 16 24.10 18.45 1.17
N TYR A 17 25.34 18.91 1.39
CA TYR A 17 25.63 20.11 2.18
C TYR A 17 24.80 21.35 1.77
N GLY A 18 24.63 21.60 0.48
CA GLY A 18 23.81 22.72 -0.02
C GLY A 18 22.35 22.64 0.44
N THR A 19 21.80 21.44 0.58
CA THR A 19 20.45 21.20 1.09
C THR A 19 20.36 21.49 2.59
N VAL A 20 21.34 21.04 3.37
CA VAL A 20 21.39 21.35 4.82
C VAL A 20 21.49 22.85 5.04
N ARG A 21 22.34 23.54 4.28
CA ARG A 21 22.50 25.00 4.38
C ARG A 21 21.21 25.75 4.05
N ALA A 22 20.47 25.31 3.04
CA ALA A 22 19.27 26.01 2.58
C ALA A 22 18.00 25.64 3.36
N HIS A 23 17.91 24.42 3.89
CA HIS A 23 16.67 23.84 4.42
C HIS A 23 16.82 23.14 5.78
N GLY A 24 18.01 23.15 6.39
CA GLY A 24 18.29 22.43 7.63
C GLY A 24 17.34 22.80 8.77
N ASP A 25 17.11 24.10 8.99
CA ASP A 25 16.20 24.56 10.04
C ASP A 25 14.76 24.05 9.83
N ALA A 26 14.29 24.04 8.58
CA ALA A 26 12.96 23.53 8.25
C ALA A 26 12.86 22.00 8.45
N MET A 27 13.93 21.26 8.13
CA MET A 27 14.00 19.82 8.38
C MET A 27 13.97 19.50 9.87
N LEU A 28 14.77 20.21 10.67
CA LEU A 28 14.80 20.02 12.13
C LEU A 28 13.45 20.40 12.76
N ALA A 29 12.83 21.48 12.31
CA ALA A 29 11.49 21.86 12.77
C ALA A 29 10.45 20.77 12.45
N ALA A 30 10.50 20.17 11.25
CA ALA A 30 9.60 19.08 10.88
C ALA A 30 9.83 17.81 11.72
N ILE A 31 11.10 17.48 12.02
CA ILE A 31 11.44 16.35 12.89
C ILE A 31 10.92 16.59 14.31
N ALA A 32 11.19 17.76 14.89
CA ALA A 32 10.71 18.11 16.23
C ALA A 32 9.18 18.10 16.31
N ALA A 33 8.50 18.62 15.28
CA ALA A 33 7.04 18.57 15.19
C ALA A 33 6.51 17.13 15.15
N ALA A 34 7.18 16.23 14.42
CA ALA A 34 6.80 14.82 14.36
C ALA A 34 7.07 14.07 15.68
N GLU A 35 8.16 14.39 16.38
CA GLU A 35 8.49 13.78 17.68
C GLU A 35 7.54 14.21 18.81
N ALA A 36 6.91 15.38 18.68
CA ALA A 36 5.89 15.85 19.61
C ALA A 36 4.52 15.15 19.44
N VAL A 37 4.33 14.35 18.37
CA VAL A 37 3.10 13.60 18.14
C VAL A 37 3.11 12.33 19.00
N GLU A 38 2.07 12.15 19.82
CA GLU A 38 1.89 10.90 20.57
C GLU A 38 1.72 9.70 19.62
N SER A 39 2.24 8.54 20.01
CA SER A 39 2.25 7.34 19.17
C SER A 39 0.88 6.91 18.67
N ASP A 40 -0.18 7.19 19.45
CA ASP A 40 -1.56 6.84 19.11
C ASP A 40 -2.10 7.67 17.93
N ASN A 41 -1.44 8.79 17.62
CA ASN A 41 -1.76 9.69 16.52
C ASN A 41 -0.82 9.52 15.31
N TYR A 42 0.06 8.50 15.33
CA TYR A 42 0.86 8.19 14.15
C TYR A 42 -0.03 7.78 12.98
N PRO A 43 0.37 8.11 11.74
CA PRO A 43 -0.30 7.55 10.58
C PRO A 43 -0.24 6.02 10.66
N PRO A 44 -1.26 5.32 10.14
CA PRO A 44 -1.23 3.87 10.09
C PRO A 44 0.02 3.41 9.35
N ALA A 45 0.64 2.34 9.84
CA ALA A 45 1.78 1.74 9.16
C ALA A 45 1.41 1.41 7.70
N MET A 46 2.31 1.71 6.77
CA MET A 46 2.09 1.33 5.38
C MET A 46 1.89 -0.19 5.31
N LEU A 47 0.87 -0.62 4.58
CA LEU A 47 0.60 -2.04 4.39
C LEU A 47 1.83 -2.71 3.79
N PRO A 48 2.27 -3.86 4.34
CA PRO A 48 3.45 -4.55 3.85
C PRO A 48 3.13 -5.20 2.49
N THR A 49 3.23 -4.42 1.42
CA THR A 49 3.02 -4.87 0.03
C THR A 49 4.00 -5.98 -0.36
N GLY A 50 5.08 -6.17 0.42
CA GLY A 50 6.11 -7.17 0.23
C GLY A 50 6.05 -8.39 1.17
N ASN A 51 5.04 -8.57 2.02
CA ASN A 51 4.97 -9.81 2.82
C ASN A 51 4.53 -11.02 1.96
N LEU A 52 4.84 -12.24 2.42
CA LEU A 52 4.59 -13.46 1.64
C LEU A 52 3.09 -13.68 1.42
N GLU A 53 2.27 -13.31 2.40
CA GLU A 53 0.83 -13.42 2.40
C GLU A 53 0.22 -12.55 1.29
N ALA A 54 0.60 -11.27 1.21
CA ALA A 54 0.13 -10.36 0.18
C ALA A 54 0.56 -10.80 -1.22
N ARG A 55 1.81 -11.26 -1.38
CA ARG A 55 2.27 -11.82 -2.67
C ARG A 55 1.45 -13.03 -3.08
N THR A 56 1.12 -13.90 -2.14
CA THR A 56 0.32 -15.11 -2.39
C THR A 56 -1.11 -14.74 -2.76
N ALA A 57 -1.75 -13.84 -2.01
CA ALA A 57 -3.08 -13.34 -2.31
C ALA A 57 -3.15 -12.66 -3.69
N LEU A 58 -2.23 -11.75 -4.00
CA LEU A 58 -2.18 -11.08 -5.31
C LEU A 58 -1.96 -12.05 -6.47
N LYS A 59 -1.18 -13.12 -6.27
CA LYS A 59 -1.01 -14.17 -7.27
C LYS A 59 -2.34 -14.91 -7.52
N SER A 60 -3.04 -15.30 -6.47
CA SER A 60 -4.35 -15.96 -6.56
C SER A 60 -5.39 -15.05 -7.23
N MET A 61 -5.43 -13.78 -6.87
CA MET A 61 -6.32 -12.79 -7.50
C MET A 61 -6.02 -12.65 -9.00
N LYS A 62 -4.75 -12.58 -9.38
CA LYS A 62 -4.36 -12.53 -10.80
C LYS A 62 -4.83 -13.77 -11.56
N GLN A 63 -4.69 -14.96 -10.98
CA GLN A 63 -5.17 -16.21 -11.59
C GLN A 63 -6.70 -16.21 -11.77
N ALA A 64 -7.45 -15.69 -10.79
CA ALA A 64 -8.89 -15.55 -10.89
C ALA A 64 -9.31 -14.59 -12.02
N VAL A 65 -8.61 -13.45 -12.15
CA VAL A 65 -8.83 -12.49 -13.25
C VAL A 65 -8.52 -13.12 -14.61
N ASP A 66 -7.39 -13.82 -14.75
CA ASP A 66 -7.01 -14.50 -15.99
C ASP A 66 -8.08 -15.52 -16.42
N HIS A 67 -8.56 -16.34 -15.49
CA HIS A 67 -9.64 -17.30 -15.76
C HIS A 67 -10.94 -16.61 -16.21
N ALA A 68 -11.37 -15.56 -15.50
CA ALA A 68 -12.58 -14.81 -15.86
C ALA A 68 -12.43 -14.11 -17.22
N ALA A 69 -11.26 -13.53 -17.51
CA ALA A 69 -10.97 -12.86 -18.77
C ALA A 69 -11.00 -13.82 -19.96
N LYS A 70 -10.46 -15.04 -19.80
CA LYS A 70 -10.54 -16.12 -20.80
C LYS A 70 -11.98 -16.51 -21.12
N ASN A 71 -12.83 -16.67 -20.10
CA ASN A 71 -14.24 -17.01 -20.30
C ASN A 71 -15.01 -15.91 -21.04
N LEU A 72 -14.65 -14.65 -20.79
CA LEU A 72 -15.23 -13.48 -21.45
C LEU A 72 -14.59 -13.16 -22.81
N LYS A 73 -13.52 -13.87 -23.19
CA LYS A 73 -12.73 -13.62 -24.41
C LYS A 73 -12.22 -12.17 -24.51
N ILE A 74 -11.78 -11.61 -23.40
CA ILE A 74 -11.17 -10.27 -23.33
C ILE A 74 -9.76 -10.33 -22.74
N PRO A 75 -8.89 -9.34 -23.01
CA PRO A 75 -7.60 -9.21 -22.32
C PRO A 75 -7.73 -9.08 -20.79
N GLU A 76 -6.88 -9.78 -20.03
CA GLU A 76 -6.87 -9.71 -18.55
C GLU A 76 -6.74 -8.27 -18.03
N ALA A 77 -5.93 -7.46 -18.71
CA ALA A 77 -5.63 -6.08 -18.31
C ALA A 77 -6.83 -5.11 -18.47
N LEU A 78 -7.89 -5.52 -19.20
CA LEU A 78 -9.16 -4.79 -19.22
C LEU A 78 -10.07 -5.15 -18.05
N LEU A 79 -9.93 -6.37 -17.54
CA LEU A 79 -10.76 -6.91 -16.46
C LEU A 79 -10.19 -6.55 -15.08
N GLY A 80 -8.89 -6.73 -14.85
CA GLY A 80 -8.24 -6.36 -13.59
C GLY A 80 -6.74 -6.11 -13.76
N ARG A 81 -6.30 -4.86 -13.61
CA ARG A 81 -4.87 -4.52 -13.61
C ARG A 81 -4.28 -4.76 -12.24
N ARG A 82 -2.96 -4.97 -12.17
CA ARG A 82 -2.25 -5.19 -10.91
C ARG A 82 -2.54 -4.09 -9.87
N ARG A 83 -2.50 -2.82 -10.27
CA ARG A 83 -2.80 -1.68 -9.38
C ARG A 83 -4.20 -1.77 -8.78
N ASP A 84 -5.18 -2.20 -9.57
CA ASP A 84 -6.57 -2.29 -9.13
C ASP A 84 -6.78 -3.47 -8.18
N LEU A 85 -6.03 -4.57 -8.39
CA LEU A 85 -6.01 -5.72 -7.48
C LEU A 85 -5.34 -5.38 -6.14
N GLU A 86 -4.24 -4.63 -6.16
CA GLU A 86 -3.60 -4.12 -4.94
C GLU A 86 -4.55 -3.20 -4.17
N ALA A 87 -5.17 -2.23 -4.86
CA ALA A 87 -6.15 -1.34 -4.24
C ALA A 87 -7.31 -2.13 -3.60
N TYR A 88 -7.81 -3.16 -4.29
CA TYR A 88 -8.88 -4.02 -3.77
C TYR A 88 -8.46 -4.85 -2.54
N LEU A 89 -7.27 -5.46 -2.58
CA LEU A 89 -6.76 -6.32 -1.50
C LEU A 89 -6.48 -5.55 -0.21
N PHE A 90 -5.95 -4.34 -0.36
CA PHE A 90 -5.46 -3.51 0.73
C PHE A 90 -6.51 -2.54 1.29
N ALA A 91 -7.66 -2.39 0.62
CA ALA A 91 -8.72 -1.52 1.10
C ALA A 91 -9.40 -2.07 2.35
N SER A 92 -9.68 -1.17 3.30
CA SER A 92 -10.55 -1.43 4.45
C SER A 92 -11.98 -1.72 4.01
N ASP A 93 -12.41 -1.12 2.90
CA ASP A 93 -13.68 -1.40 2.22
C ASP A 93 -13.41 -1.73 0.74
N PRO A 94 -13.28 -3.02 0.38
CA PRO A 94 -13.07 -3.43 -1.01
C PRO A 94 -14.21 -3.02 -1.96
N ALA A 95 -15.45 -2.93 -1.48
CA ALA A 95 -16.59 -2.54 -2.30
C ALA A 95 -16.50 -1.08 -2.77
N SER A 96 -15.78 -0.23 -2.04
CA SER A 96 -15.49 1.15 -2.44
C SER A 96 -14.45 1.26 -3.58
N GLN A 97 -13.76 0.18 -3.94
CA GLN A 97 -12.71 0.20 -4.95
C GLN A 97 -13.26 -0.09 -6.35
N LEU A 98 -12.48 0.23 -7.40
CA LEU A 98 -12.90 0.07 -8.80
C LEU A 98 -13.40 -1.35 -9.15
N LEU A 99 -12.75 -2.39 -8.60
CA LEU A 99 -13.14 -3.78 -8.84
C LEU A 99 -14.36 -4.22 -8.01
N GLY A 100 -14.70 -3.47 -6.96
CA GLY A 100 -15.90 -3.63 -6.12
C GLY A 100 -17.13 -2.92 -6.66
N GLN A 101 -17.02 -2.25 -7.82
CA GLN A 101 -18.10 -1.46 -8.40
C GLN A 101 -18.44 -1.85 -9.85
N GLY A 102 -19.67 -1.49 -10.26
CA GLY A 102 -20.13 -1.59 -11.64
C GLY A 102 -20.16 -3.02 -12.18
N TRP A 103 -19.89 -3.17 -13.48
CA TRP A 103 -20.01 -4.48 -14.15
C TRP A 103 -18.88 -5.44 -13.80
N ARG A 104 -17.66 -4.95 -13.51
CA ARG A 104 -16.51 -5.78 -13.12
C ARG A 104 -16.77 -6.48 -11.79
N ALA A 105 -17.38 -5.78 -10.84
CA ALA A 105 -17.79 -6.34 -9.56
C ALA A 105 -18.62 -7.61 -9.70
N ARG A 106 -19.61 -7.60 -10.60
CA ARG A 106 -20.52 -8.74 -10.83
C ARG A 106 -19.80 -10.00 -11.30
N ILE A 107 -18.60 -9.86 -11.86
CA ILE A 107 -17.76 -10.94 -12.36
C ILE A 107 -16.67 -11.31 -11.35
N LEU A 108 -16.02 -10.29 -10.78
CA LEU A 108 -14.79 -10.46 -10.01
C LEU A 108 -15.02 -10.59 -8.51
N MET A 109 -15.96 -9.87 -7.90
CA MET A 109 -16.20 -9.96 -6.45
C MET A 109 -16.42 -11.42 -5.99
N PRO A 110 -17.24 -12.25 -6.68
CA PRO A 110 -17.45 -13.64 -6.26
C PRO A 110 -16.17 -14.49 -6.19
N VAL A 111 -15.13 -14.12 -6.95
CA VAL A 111 -13.85 -14.85 -6.99
C VAL A 111 -12.73 -14.14 -6.23
N LEU A 112 -12.82 -12.83 -6.01
CA LEU A 112 -11.82 -12.04 -5.28
C LEU A 112 -12.12 -11.97 -3.78
N ASP A 113 -13.38 -11.84 -3.39
CA ASP A 113 -13.77 -11.67 -1.98
C ASP A 113 -13.31 -12.80 -1.07
N PRO A 114 -13.37 -14.09 -1.46
CA PRO A 114 -12.82 -15.16 -0.65
C PRO A 114 -11.31 -15.03 -0.42
N ILE A 115 -10.57 -14.58 -1.44
CA ILE A 115 -9.11 -14.40 -1.36
C ILE A 115 -8.76 -13.24 -0.43
N VAL A 116 -9.48 -12.12 -0.56
CA VAL A 116 -9.31 -10.95 0.30
C VAL A 116 -9.67 -11.29 1.75
N SER A 117 -10.78 -12.01 1.97
CA SER A 117 -11.20 -12.43 3.31
C SER A 117 -10.16 -13.30 4.00
N ILE A 118 -9.51 -14.21 3.27
CA ILE A 118 -8.42 -15.04 3.82
C ILE A 118 -7.20 -14.19 4.16
N TYR A 119 -6.83 -13.23 3.30
CA TYR A 119 -5.69 -12.35 3.55
C TYR A 119 -5.91 -11.41 4.74
N GLN A 120 -7.12 -10.87 4.87
CA GLN A 120 -7.49 -9.92 5.93
C GLN A 120 -7.89 -10.61 7.24
N ALA A 121 -8.04 -11.94 7.24
CA ALA A 121 -8.34 -12.68 8.45
C ALA A 121 -7.25 -12.41 9.49
N PRO A 122 -7.62 -12.11 10.76
CA PRO A 122 -6.63 -11.95 11.81
C PRO A 122 -5.82 -13.24 11.92
N SER A 123 -4.50 -13.15 11.76
CA SER A 123 -3.61 -14.29 11.97
C SER A 123 -3.88 -14.81 13.38
N LYS A 124 -4.33 -16.07 13.50
CA LYS A 124 -4.46 -16.73 14.81
C LYS A 124 -3.09 -16.64 15.48
N SER A 125 -3.04 -15.87 16.58
CA SER A 125 -1.86 -15.76 17.45
C SER A 125 -1.65 -17.05 18.23
#